data_AF-A0A0S8K3Y2-F1
#
_entry.id   AF-A0A0S8K3Y2-F1
#
_cell.length_a   1.000
_cell.length_b   1.000
_cell.length_c   1.000
_cell.angle_alpha   90.00
_cell.angle_beta   90.00
_cell.angle_gamma   90.00
#
_symmetry.space_group_name_H-M   'P 1'
#
loop_
_entity.id
_entity.type
_entity.pdbx_description
1 polymer ?
#
loop_
_entity_poly.entity_id
_entity_poly.type
_entity_poly.pdbx_seq_one_letter_code
_entity_poly.pdbx_strand_id
1 'polypeptide(L)'
;MIEPSQRFEPDLPFTAKPNWAEVDLDAIAWNTRQIKNWIGDDCELMVVVKGDGYGHGGVMVARTALQNGASRFATARVDEGFELRKAGITAP
;
A
#
# COMPACT_ATOMS: atom_id res chain seq x y z
N MET A 1 -13.30 -15.92 15.75
CA MET A 1 -14.53 -15.14 15.55
C MET A 1 -14.25 -13.75 16.05
N ILE A 2 -14.36 -12.72 15.21
CA ILE A 2 -14.15 -11.31 15.60
C ILE A 2 -15.47 -10.81 16.22
N GLU A 3 -15.39 -10.09 17.34
CA GLU A 3 -16.54 -9.49 18.03
C GLU A 3 -17.31 -8.53 17.08
N PRO A 4 -18.66 -8.46 17.14
CA PRO A 4 -19.46 -7.58 16.27
C PRO A 4 -19.04 -6.11 16.32
N SER A 5 -18.54 -5.63 17.46
CA SER A 5 -18.07 -4.25 17.64
C SER A 5 -16.72 -3.94 16.98
N GLN A 6 -16.04 -4.94 16.44
CA GLN A 6 -14.78 -4.81 15.70
C GLN A 6 -14.96 -5.07 14.19
N ARG A 7 -16.21 -5.23 13.73
CA ARG A 7 -16.49 -5.27 12.30
C ARG A 7 -16.45 -3.86 11.76
N PHE A 8 -15.54 -3.64 10.82
CA PHE A 8 -15.61 -2.49 9.94
C PHE A 8 -16.89 -2.59 9.11
N GLU A 9 -17.81 -1.65 9.33
CA GLU A 9 -18.98 -1.45 8.48
C GLU A 9 -18.70 -0.23 7.60
N PRO A 10 -18.30 -0.44 6.34
CA PRO A 10 -18.04 0.69 5.47
C PRO A 10 -19.36 1.36 5.11
N ASP A 11 -19.42 2.68 5.30
CA ASP A 11 -20.52 3.53 4.80
C ASP A 11 -20.40 3.65 3.26
N LEU A 12 -20.76 2.57 2.56
CA LEU A 12 -20.67 2.50 1.11
C LEU A 12 -21.97 3.05 0.48
N PRO A 13 -21.87 3.81 -0.62
CA PRO A 13 -23.05 4.22 -1.35
C PRO A 13 -23.85 3.00 -1.80
N PHE A 14 -25.18 3.14 -1.93
CA PHE A 14 -26.10 2.06 -2.35
C PHE A 14 -25.72 1.39 -3.69
N THR A 15 -24.84 2.00 -4.47
CA THR A 15 -24.29 1.48 -5.74
C THR A 15 -23.07 0.55 -5.57
N ALA A 16 -22.52 0.43 -4.36
CA ALA A 16 -21.37 -0.42 -4.10
C ALA A 16 -21.75 -1.90 -4.07
N LYS A 17 -20.85 -2.75 -4.58
CA LYS A 17 -21.00 -4.20 -4.46
C LYS A 17 -20.89 -4.59 -2.98
N PRO A 18 -21.61 -5.63 -2.51
CA PRO A 18 -21.68 -5.99 -1.09
C PRO A 18 -20.38 -6.59 -0.53
N ASN A 19 -19.34 -6.76 -1.36
CA ASN A 19 -18.07 -7.35 -0.96
C ASN A 19 -16.97 -6.30 -1.08
N TRP A 20 -16.14 -6.20 -0.05
CA TRP A 20 -14.98 -5.32 -0.01
C TRP A 20 -13.78 -6.05 0.60
N ALA A 21 -12.61 -5.48 0.40
CA ALA A 21 -11.39 -5.83 1.12
C ALA A 21 -10.97 -4.62 1.95
N GLU A 22 -10.62 -4.85 3.21
CA GLU A 22 -10.05 -3.84 4.08
C GLU A 22 -8.53 -4.01 4.10
N VAL A 23 -7.82 -2.89 3.97
CA VAL A 23 -6.36 -2.86 3.98
C VAL A 23 -5.93 -1.95 5.12
N ASP A 24 -5.27 -2.53 6.11
CA ASP A 24 -4.69 -1.81 7.23
C ASP A 24 -3.38 -1.13 6.81
N LEU A 25 -3.41 0.20 6.68
CA LEU A 25 -2.23 0.99 6.31
C LEU A 25 -1.23 1.14 7.48
N ASP A 26 -1.68 1.04 8.73
CA ASP A 26 -0.78 1.04 9.88
C ASP A 26 0.06 -0.24 9.91
N ALA A 27 -0.53 -1.38 9.53
CA ALA A 27 0.20 -2.62 9.32
C ALA A 27 1.24 -2.51 8.19
N ILE A 28 0.88 -1.90 7.05
CA ILE A 28 1.83 -1.64 5.96
C ILE A 28 2.97 -0.72 6.41
N ALA A 29 2.65 0.33 7.15
CA ALA A 29 3.63 1.26 7.69
C ALA A 29 4.58 0.57 8.67
N TRP A 30 4.03 -0.24 9.59
CA TRP A 30 4.81 -1.04 10.54
C TRP A 30 5.74 -2.02 9.82
N ASN A 31 5.23 -2.81 8.88
CA ASN A 31 6.01 -3.76 8.09
C ASN A 31 7.16 -3.08 7.34
N THR A 32 6.87 -1.93 6.71
CA THR A 32 7.88 -1.14 5.99
C THR A 32 9.02 -0.71 6.92
N ARG A 33 8.68 -0.16 8.10
CA ARG A 33 9.67 0.24 9.11
C ARG A 33 10.49 -0.94 9.63
N GLN A 34 9.85 -2.09 9.89
CA GLN A 34 10.58 -3.29 10.36
C GLN A 34 11.60 -3.76 9.33
N ILE A 35 11.22 -3.84 8.05
CA ILE A 35 12.13 -4.25 6.98
C ILE A 35 13.26 -3.22 6.85
N LYS A 36 12.94 -1.92 6.83
CA LYS A 36 13.96 -0.86 6.70
C LYS A 36 14.96 -0.89 7.87
N ASN A 37 14.47 -1.07 9.10
CA ASN A 37 15.31 -1.21 10.29
C ASN A 37 16.23 -2.44 10.20
N TRP A 38 15.74 -3.55 9.64
CA TRP A 38 16.51 -4.78 9.52
C TRP A 38 17.62 -4.68 8.48
N ILE A 39 17.34 -4.10 7.31
CA ILE A 39 18.35 -3.95 6.24
C ILE A 39 19.35 -2.81 6.50
N GLY A 40 19.01 -1.88 7.40
CA GLY A 40 19.85 -0.73 7.77
C GLY A 40 19.72 0.47 6.83
N ASP A 41 20.25 1.60 7.25
CA ASP A 41 20.10 2.88 6.54
C ASP A 41 20.83 2.92 5.20
N ASP A 42 21.97 2.24 5.09
CA ASP A 42 22.81 2.17 3.89
C ASP A 42 22.20 1.33 2.74
N CYS A 43 21.10 0.62 2.99
CA CYS A 43 20.42 -0.21 1.99
C CYS A 43 19.08 0.41 1.56
N GLU A 44 18.90 0.65 0.26
CA GLU A 44 17.62 1.14 -0.27
C GLU A 44 16.53 0.05 -0.20
N LEU A 45 15.32 0.44 0.23
CA LEU A 45 14.16 -0.44 0.22
C LEU A 45 13.29 -0.16 -1.02
N MET A 46 13.22 -1.15 -1.91
CA MET A 46 12.31 -1.15 -3.05
C MET A 46 11.05 -1.95 -2.73
N VAL A 47 9.90 -1.27 -2.69
CA VAL A 47 8.61 -1.93 -2.44
C VAL A 47 7.96 -2.29 -3.77
N VAL A 48 7.61 -3.57 -3.91
CA VAL A 48 6.96 -4.07 -5.13
C VAL A 48 5.45 -3.86 -5.02
N VAL A 49 4.89 -3.03 -5.88
CA VAL A 49 3.45 -2.67 -5.90
C VAL A 49 2.74 -3.09 -7.19
N LYS A 50 3.30 -4.08 -7.90
CA LYS A 50 2.66 -4.68 -9.09
C LYS A 50 1.26 -5.23 -8.78
N GLY A 51 0.40 -5.27 -9.79
CA GLY A 51 -0.96 -5.79 -9.64
C GLY A 51 -1.77 -5.01 -8.61
N ASP A 52 -1.71 -3.67 -8.68
CA ASP A 52 -2.37 -2.75 -7.75
C ASP A 52 -2.00 -2.98 -6.29
N GLY A 53 -0.70 -3.07 -5.99
CA GLY A 53 -0.23 -3.38 -4.64
C GLY A 53 -0.63 -4.78 -4.20
N TYR A 54 -0.54 -5.78 -5.09
CA TYR A 54 -1.02 -7.15 -4.84
C TYR A 54 -2.52 -7.16 -4.47
N GLY A 55 -3.31 -6.27 -5.07
CA GLY A 55 -4.74 -6.09 -4.79
C GLY A 55 -5.07 -5.24 -3.56
N HIS A 56 -4.07 -4.63 -2.91
CA HIS A 56 -4.26 -3.80 -1.71
C HIS A 56 -4.42 -2.29 -2.02
N GLY A 57 -4.43 -1.89 -3.30
CA GLY A 57 -4.47 -0.50 -3.72
C GLY A 57 -3.07 0.11 -3.81
N GLY A 58 -2.46 0.01 -4.99
CA GLY A 58 -1.05 0.29 -5.23
C GLY A 58 -0.64 1.71 -4.86
N VAL A 59 -1.49 2.70 -5.14
CA VAL A 59 -1.21 4.11 -4.78
C VAL A 59 -1.16 4.32 -3.27
N MET A 60 -2.13 3.77 -2.52
CA MET A 60 -2.19 3.94 -1.06
C MET A 60 -1.06 3.19 -0.37
N VAL A 61 -0.76 1.97 -0.83
CA VAL A 61 0.40 1.20 -0.36
C VAL A 61 1.71 1.95 -0.64
N ALA A 62 1.90 2.45 -1.86
CA ALA A 62 3.14 3.14 -2.23
C ALA A 62 3.35 4.42 -1.43
N ARG A 63 2.32 5.25 -1.22
CA ARG A 63 2.42 6.45 -0.36
C ARG A 63 2.80 6.09 1.06
N THR A 64 2.12 5.09 1.62
CA THR A 64 2.33 4.64 2.99
C THR A 64 3.76 4.13 3.16
N ALA A 65 4.24 3.30 2.23
CA ALA A 65 5.61 2.78 2.27
C ALA A 65 6.66 3.89 2.10
N LEU A 66 6.44 4.86 1.19
CA LEU A 66 7.35 5.99 0.98
C LEU A 66 7.54 6.81 2.26
N GLN A 67 6.45 7.08 2.99
CA GLN A 67 6.48 7.82 4.25
C GLN A 67 7.15 7.05 5.39
N ASN A 68 7.40 5.74 5.22
CA ASN A 68 7.84 4.83 6.27
C ASN A 68 9.17 4.12 5.96
N GLY A 69 9.92 4.59 4.95
CA GLY A 69 11.31 4.19 4.73
C GLY A 69 11.59 3.50 3.38
N ALA A 70 10.58 3.25 2.55
CA ALA A 70 10.82 2.85 1.17
C ALA A 70 11.36 4.03 0.36
N SER A 71 12.31 3.79 -0.53
CA SER A 71 12.87 4.82 -1.42
C SER A 71 12.60 4.56 -2.91
N ARG A 72 12.12 3.35 -3.26
CA ARG A 72 11.90 2.92 -4.65
C ARG A 72 10.66 2.05 -4.79
N PHE A 73 10.10 1.98 -6.00
CA PHE A 73 8.97 1.13 -6.32
C PHE A 73 9.23 0.25 -7.54
N ALA A 74 8.65 -0.95 -7.54
CA ALA A 74 8.62 -1.84 -8.70
C ALA A 74 7.18 -2.19 -9.08
N THR A 75 6.87 -2.06 -10.36
CA THR A 75 5.59 -2.47 -10.96
C THR A 75 5.83 -3.58 -11.99
N ALA A 76 4.77 -4.29 -12.40
CA ALA A 76 4.90 -5.30 -13.45
C ALA A 76 4.80 -4.69 -14.85
N ARG A 77 4.13 -3.54 -14.97
CA ARG A 77 3.81 -2.91 -16.24
C ARG A 77 3.96 -1.38 -16.15
N VAL A 78 4.11 -0.74 -17.31
CA VAL A 78 4.33 0.71 -17.40
C VAL A 78 3.09 1.51 -16.99
N ASP A 79 1.88 1.02 -17.30
CA ASP A 79 0.61 1.63 -16.91
C ASP A 79 0.46 1.71 -15.38
N GLU A 80 0.86 0.67 -14.64
CA GLU A 80 0.90 0.69 -13.18
C GLU A 80 1.85 1.80 -12.67
N GLY A 81 3.02 1.97 -13.29
CA GLY A 81 3.96 3.05 -12.95
C GLY A 81 3.40 4.42 -13.28
N PHE A 82 2.66 4.55 -14.38
CA PHE A 82 1.97 5.79 -14.75
C PHE A 82 0.91 6.19 -13.71
N GLU A 83 0.14 5.25 -13.17
CA GLU A 83 -0.83 5.53 -12.11
C GLU A 83 -0.16 6.09 -10.84
N LEU A 84 1.01 5.55 -10.46
CA LEU A 84 1.79 6.11 -9.34
C LEU A 84 2.25 7.54 -9.62
N ARG A 85 2.73 7.82 -10.84
CA ARG A 85 3.17 9.17 -11.26
C ARG A 85 2.01 10.15 -11.30
N LYS A 86 0.84 9.73 -11.80
CA LYS A 86 -0.38 10.53 -11.83
C LYS A 86 -0.89 10.85 -10.42
N ALA A 87 -0.63 9.97 -9.46
CA ALA A 87 -0.81 10.22 -8.03
C ALA A 87 0.29 11.11 -7.40
N GLY A 88 1.28 11.58 -8.16
CA GLY A 88 2.34 12.46 -7.65
C GLY A 88 3.45 11.75 -6.88
N ILE A 89 3.56 10.41 -6.97
CA ILE A 89 4.71 9.68 -6.45
C ILE A 89 5.86 9.87 -7.43
N THR A 90 6.92 10.55 -7.00
CA THR A 90 8.10 10.86 -7.83
C THR A 90 9.30 9.95 -7.55
N ALA A 91 9.23 9.14 -6.49
CA ALA A 91 10.26 8.16 -6.15
C ALA A 91 10.49 7.20 -7.33
N PRO A 92 11.74 6.77 -7.57
CA PRO A 92 12.12 5.93 -8.71
C PRO A 92 11.22 4.71 -8.83
#